data_AF-A0A3C1P4J7-F1
#
_entry.id   AF-A0A3C1P4J7-F1
#
_cell.length_a   1.000
_cell.length_b   1.000
_cell.length_c   1.000
_cell.angle_alpha   90.00
_cell.angle_beta   90.00
_cell.angle_gamma   90.00
#
_symmetry.space_group_name_H-M   'P 1'
#
loop_
_entity.id
_entity.type
_entity.pdbx_description
1 polymer ?
#
loop_
_entity_poly.entity_id
_entity_poly.type
_entity_poly.pdbx_seq_one_letter_code
_entity_poly.pdbx_strand_id
1 'polypeptide(L)'
;LKQPQYQPQAMEREVVSVWSGTTGQLDNVPVEDIRRFDAEFLAFVERTKPEVLEAIRSTKDLSDDSVSVLEKAIDDFKHQFTTSAGHILVNDEPVA
;
A
#
# COMPACT_ATOMS: atom_id res chain seq x y z
N LEU A 1 1.50 13.86 5.14
CA LEU A 1 2.36 13.21 6.15
C LEU A 1 2.16 13.83 7.54
N LYS A 2 1.19 13.33 8.33
CA LYS A 2 1.11 13.59 9.77
C LYS A 2 1.11 12.23 10.46
N GLN A 3 2.31 11.74 10.77
CA GLN A 3 2.53 10.55 11.57
C GLN A 3 2.00 10.81 13.00
N PRO A 4 1.26 9.89 13.64
CA PRO A 4 1.03 9.95 15.08
C PRO A 4 2.36 9.93 15.83
N GLN A 5 2.47 10.73 16.88
CA GLN A 5 3.72 10.96 17.61
C GLN A 5 4.21 9.64 18.25
N TYR A 6 5.51 9.33 18.10
CA TYR A 6 6.24 8.19 18.71
C TYR A 6 6.18 6.80 18.05
N GLN A 7 5.86 6.68 16.77
CA GLN A 7 6.15 5.46 16.01
C GLN A 7 7.13 5.79 14.88
N PRO A 8 8.45 5.60 15.05
CA PRO A 8 9.35 5.64 13.92
C PRO A 8 8.90 4.55 12.93
N GLN A 9 8.40 4.97 11.76
CA GLN A 9 8.18 4.02 10.67
C GLN A 9 9.53 3.46 10.27
N ALA A 10 9.58 2.15 10.05
CA ALA A 10 10.74 1.54 9.44
C ALA A 10 10.95 2.13 8.03
N MET A 11 12.20 2.34 7.63
CA MET A 11 12.54 3.02 6.37
C MET A 11 11.87 2.32 5.17
N GLU A 12 11.87 1.00 5.16
CA GLU A 12 11.24 0.18 4.14
C GLU A 12 9.72 0.43 4.02
N ARG A 13 9.03 0.71 5.12
CA ARG A 13 7.59 1.05 5.12
C ARG A 13 7.35 2.44 4.55
N GLU A 14 8.22 3.40 4.89
CA GLU A 14 8.15 4.75 4.33
C GLU A 14 8.41 4.72 2.81
N VAL A 15 9.37 3.93 2.34
CA VAL A 15 9.62 3.73 0.90
C VAL A 15 8.37 3.21 0.19
N VAL A 16 7.69 2.20 0.73
CA VAL A 16 6.45 1.66 0.14
C VAL A 16 5.33 2.70 0.14
N SER A 17 5.17 3.48 1.21
CA SER A 17 4.15 4.54 1.31
C SER A 17 4.40 5.68 0.31
N VAL A 18 5.66 6.09 0.14
CA VAL A 18 6.04 7.11 -0.85
C VAL A 18 5.86 6.60 -2.27
N TRP A 19 6.27 5.35 -2.54
CA TRP A 19 6.08 4.72 -3.84
C TRP A 19 4.59 4.67 -4.23
N SER A 20 3.71 4.20 -3.34
CA SER A 20 2.28 4.11 -3.64
C SER A 20 1.65 5.48 -3.91
N GLY A 21 2.06 6.51 -3.16
CA GLY A 21 1.58 7.88 -3.36
C GLY A 21 2.12 8.58 -4.61
N THR A 22 3.32 8.23 -5.08
CA THR A 22 3.97 8.90 -6.24
C THR A 22 3.67 8.22 -7.58
N THR A 23 3.25 6.96 -7.56
CA THR A 23 2.94 6.16 -8.77
C THR A 23 1.45 6.13 -9.12
N GLY A 24 0.61 6.92 -8.42
CA GLY A 24 -0.83 6.98 -8.67
C GLY A 24 -1.61 5.77 -8.14
N GLN A 25 -0.97 4.89 -7.35
CA GLN A 25 -1.64 3.70 -6.82
C GLN A 25 -2.79 4.03 -5.87
N LEU A 26 -2.79 5.23 -5.30
CA LEU A 26 -3.82 5.70 -4.36
C LEU A 26 -4.91 6.55 -5.03
N ASP A 27 -4.87 6.76 -6.34
CA ASP A 27 -5.75 7.73 -7.03
C ASP A 27 -7.24 7.40 -6.93
N ASN A 28 -7.57 6.11 -6.84
CA ASN A 28 -8.96 5.64 -6.69
C ASN A 28 -9.44 5.63 -5.23
N VAL A 29 -8.56 5.88 -4.26
CA VAL A 29 -8.89 5.83 -2.83
C VAL A 29 -9.53 7.16 -2.40
N PRO A 30 -10.73 7.13 -1.79
CA PRO A 30 -11.34 8.34 -1.24
C PRO A 30 -10.39 9.05 -0.25
N VAL A 31 -10.33 10.38 -0.31
CA VAL A 31 -9.37 11.18 0.49
C VAL A 31 -9.46 10.91 1.99
N GLU A 32 -10.68 10.68 2.48
CA GLU A 32 -10.96 10.32 3.88
C GLU A 32 -10.40 8.95 4.29
N ASP A 33 -10.24 8.03 3.33
CA ASP A 33 -9.76 6.67 3.54
C ASP A 33 -8.25 6.51 3.28
N ILE A 34 -7.58 7.44 2.60
CA ILE A 34 -6.16 7.33 2.19
C ILE A 34 -5.25 6.90 3.35
N ARG A 35 -5.42 7.50 4.53
CA ARG A 35 -4.57 7.18 5.70
C ARG A 35 -4.82 5.76 6.23
N ARG A 36 -6.08 5.34 6.21
CA ARG A 36 -6.47 4.00 6.66
C ARG A 36 -5.99 2.96 5.66
N PHE A 37 -6.18 3.23 4.37
CA PHE A 37 -5.67 2.42 3.28
C PHE A 37 -4.16 2.21 3.39
N ASP A 38 -3.37 3.29 3.52
CA ASP A 38 -1.90 3.20 3.63
C ASP A 38 -1.47 2.35 4.83
N ALA A 39 -2.07 2.58 6.01
CA ALA A 39 -1.76 1.81 7.20
C ALA A 39 -2.12 0.31 7.07
N GLU A 40 -3.30 0.01 6.54
CA GLU A 40 -3.76 -1.36 6.33
C GLU A 40 -2.97 -2.07 5.22
N PHE A 41 -2.63 -1.37 4.14
CA PHE A 41 -1.80 -1.88 3.05
C PHE A 41 -0.39 -2.22 3.54
N LEU A 42 0.24 -1.34 4.33
CA LEU A 42 1.55 -1.64 4.92
C LEU A 42 1.49 -2.87 5.85
N ALA A 43 0.42 -3.03 6.63
CA ALA A 43 0.21 -4.22 7.46
C ALA A 43 -0.06 -5.48 6.61
N PHE A 44 -0.72 -5.34 5.46
CA PHE A 44 -0.94 -6.42 4.50
C PHE A 44 0.38 -6.87 3.88
N VAL A 45 1.22 -5.96 3.41
CA VAL A 45 2.55 -6.25 2.84
C VAL A 45 3.43 -6.93 3.88
N GLU A 46 3.46 -6.44 5.12
CA GLU A 46 4.24 -7.04 6.21
C GLU A 46 3.82 -8.50 6.49
N ARG A 47 2.52 -8.81 6.40
CA ARG A 47 1.99 -10.16 6.64
C ARG A 47 2.19 -11.10 5.45
N THR A 48 2.05 -10.59 4.22
CA THR A 48 1.92 -11.44 3.02
C THR A 48 3.15 -11.44 2.13
N LYS A 49 3.95 -10.37 2.18
CA LYS A 49 5.15 -10.14 1.38
C LYS A 49 6.32 -9.58 2.23
N PRO A 50 6.62 -10.13 3.43
CA PRO A 50 7.70 -9.60 4.28
C PRO A 50 9.06 -9.54 3.56
N GLU A 51 9.29 -10.41 2.58
CA GLU A 51 10.49 -10.44 1.75
C GLU A 51 10.77 -9.13 1.00
N VAL A 52 9.72 -8.38 0.61
CA VAL A 52 9.90 -7.12 -0.11
C VAL A 52 10.44 -6.03 0.82
N LEU A 53 9.96 -6.02 2.07
CA LEU A 53 10.41 -5.11 3.12
C LEU A 53 11.86 -5.43 3.52
N GLU A 54 12.18 -6.71 3.66
CA GLU A 54 13.54 -7.19 3.94
C GLU A 54 14.52 -6.81 2.82
N ALA A 55 14.10 -6.95 1.56
CA ALA A 55 14.90 -6.60 0.39
C ALA A 55 15.20 -5.10 0.34
N ILE A 56 14.18 -4.26 0.51
CA ILE A 56 14.34 -2.79 0.55
C ILE A 56 15.26 -2.38 1.70
N ARG A 57 15.07 -2.96 2.89
CA ARG A 57 15.90 -2.65 4.07
C ARG A 57 17.37 -3.01 3.84
N SER A 58 17.64 -4.17 3.24
CA SER A 58 18.99 -4.70 3.08
C SER A 58 19.75 -4.02 1.94
N THR A 59 19.09 -3.81 0.81
CA THR A 59 19.69 -3.21 -0.39
C THR A 59 19.67 -1.69 -0.36
N LYS A 60 18.74 -1.10 0.42
CA LYS A 60 18.40 0.33 0.41
C LYS A 60 17.93 0.81 -0.96
N ASP A 61 17.40 -0.10 -1.77
CA ASP A 61 16.92 0.14 -3.11
C ASP A 61 15.51 -0.44 -3.29
N LEU A 62 14.73 0.19 -4.16
CA LEU A 62 13.42 -0.29 -4.58
C LEU A 62 13.56 -0.84 -6.00
N SER A 63 13.99 -2.09 -6.10
CA SER A 63 14.25 -2.74 -7.39
C SER A 63 12.98 -3.03 -8.17
N ASP A 64 13.11 -3.26 -9.48
CA ASP A 64 11.99 -3.63 -10.37
C ASP A 64 11.24 -4.88 -9.87
N ASP A 65 11.96 -5.85 -9.30
CA ASP A 65 11.36 -7.04 -8.69
C ASP A 65 10.51 -6.68 -7.47
N SER A 66 11.01 -5.79 -6.59
CA SER A 66 10.24 -5.29 -5.45
C SER A 66 9.01 -4.50 -5.90
N VAL A 67 9.14 -3.68 -6.93
CA VAL A 67 8.00 -2.93 -7.51
C VAL A 67 6.94 -3.91 -8.04
N SER A 68 7.33 -4.89 -8.84
CA SER A 68 6.40 -5.91 -9.39
C SER A 68 5.66 -6.69 -8.30
N VAL A 69 6.33 -6.99 -7.17
CA VAL A 69 5.68 -7.60 -6.01
C VAL A 69 4.69 -6.65 -5.34
N LEU A 70 5.07 -5.38 -5.16
CA LEU A 70 4.21 -4.37 -4.54
C LEU A 70 2.99 -4.02 -5.41
N GLU A 71 3.13 -3.98 -6.73
CA GLU A 71 2.04 -3.76 -7.68
C GLU A 71 0.96 -4.84 -7.56
N LYS A 72 1.38 -6.10 -7.50
CA LYS A 72 0.44 -7.22 -7.28
C LYS A 72 -0.20 -7.13 -5.89
N ALA A 73 0.61 -6.86 -4.86
CA ALA A 73 0.11 -6.79 -3.50
C ALA A 73 -0.92 -5.65 -3.32
N ILE A 74 -0.71 -4.48 -3.93
CA ILE A 74 -1.64 -3.37 -3.81
C ILE A 74 -2.91 -3.61 -4.63
N ASP A 75 -2.81 -4.26 -5.79
CA ASP A 75 -3.97 -4.66 -6.59
C ASP A 75 -4.85 -5.65 -5.80
N ASP A 76 -4.25 -6.74 -5.30
CA ASP A 76 -4.94 -7.72 -4.46
C ASP A 76 -5.61 -7.06 -3.23
N PHE A 77 -4.93 -6.10 -2.61
CA PHE A 77 -5.44 -5.38 -1.44
C PHE A 77 -6.62 -4.46 -1.79
N LYS A 78 -6.59 -3.79 -2.94
CA LYS A 78 -7.67 -2.91 -3.40
C LYS A 78 -9.00 -3.67 -3.57
N HIS A 79 -8.97 -4.93 -3.99
CA HIS A 79 -10.16 -5.78 -4.10
C HIS A 79 -10.74 -6.20 -2.73
N GLN A 80 -10.00 -6.03 -1.64
CA GLN A 80 -10.42 -6.41 -0.28
C GLN A 80 -10.74 -5.19 0.59
N PHE A 81 -10.23 -4.02 0.22
CA PHE A 81 -10.43 -2.81 0.99
C PHE A 81 -11.87 -2.29 0.84
N THR A 82 -12.58 -2.20 1.96
CA THR A 82 -13.90 -1.55 2.02
C THR A 82 -13.72 -0.09 2.43
N THR A 83 -14.28 0.83 1.65
CA THR A 83 -14.26 2.28 1.92
C THR A 83 -15.12 2.64 3.13
N SER A 84 -14.94 3.85 3.68
CA SER A 84 -15.78 4.36 4.77
C SER A 84 -17.26 4.49 4.37
N ALA A 85 -17.53 4.60 3.06
CA ALA A 85 -18.87 4.60 2.48
C ALA A 85 -19.50 3.19 2.36
N GLY A 86 -18.78 2.13 2.77
CA GLY A 86 -19.33 0.77 2.91
C GLY A 86 -19.35 -0.07 1.63
N HIS A 87 -18.61 0.32 0.59
CA HIS A 87 -18.43 -0.46 -0.63
C HIS A 87 -16.97 -0.85 -0.85
N ILE A 88 -16.72 -1.88 -1.65
CA ILE A 88 -15.36 -2.30 -2.01
C ILE A 88 -14.75 -1.23 -2.91
N LEU A 89 -13.47 -0.92 -2.71
CA LEU A 89 -12.75 0.10 -3.47
C LEU A 89 -12.73 -0.18 -4.97
N VAL A 90 -12.49 -1.44 -5.34
CA VAL A 90 -12.67 -1.91 -6.71
C VAL A 90 -14.03 -2.58 -6.79
N ASN A 91 -15.01 -1.86 -7.33
CA ASN A 91 -16.22 -2.50 -7.80
C ASN A 91 -15.87 -3.17 -9.13
N ASP A 92 -15.76 -4.49 -9.16
CA ASP A 92 -15.92 -5.27 -10.39
C ASP A 92 -17.34 -5.02 -10.90
N GLU A 93 -17.57 -3.90 -11.59
CA GLU A 93 -18.71 -3.79 -12.48
C GLU A 93 -18.48 -4.82 -13.58
N PRO A 94 -19.33 -5.86 -13.73
CA PRO A 94 -19.24 -6.70 -14.91
C PRO A 94 -19.48 -5.78 -16.09
N VAL A 95 -18.45 -5.56 -16.90
CA VAL A 95 -18.57 -4.87 -18.18
C VAL A 95 -19.62 -5.65 -18.98
N ALA A 96 -20.83 -5.10 -19.08
CA ALA A 96 -21.95 -5.62 -19.84
C ALA A 96 -22.08 -4.88 -21.16
#